data_AF-A0A562JA65-F1
#
_entry.id   AF-A0A562JA65-F1
#
_cell.length_a   1.000
_cell.length_b   1.000
_cell.length_c   1.000
_cell.angle_alpha   90.00
_cell.angle_beta   90.00
_cell.angle_gamma   90.00
#
_symmetry.space_group_name_H-M   'P 1'
#
loop_
_entity.id
_entity.type
_entity.pdbx_description
1 polymer ?
#
loop_
_entity_poly.entity_id
_entity_poly.type
_entity_poly.pdbx_seq_one_letter_code
_entity_poly.pdbx_strand_id
1 'polypeptide(L)' 'MMQIMAFLSTLGTGNYATAASASQRSDLIMNYERLSLEITQFAKDGADIMIKNKWLEQPPGSPNRDDLADKQN' A
#
# COMPACT_ATOMS: atom_id res chain seq x y z
N MET A 1 15.27 -6.06 -0.06
CA MET A 1 14.29 -7.14 -0.35
C MET A 1 12.90 -6.83 0.20
N MET A 2 12.71 -6.51 1.49
CA MET A 2 11.37 -6.24 2.04
C MET A 2 10.61 -5.08 1.39
N GLN A 3 11.29 -3.98 1.04
CA GLN A 3 10.67 -2.85 0.33
C GLN A 3 10.11 -3.26 -1.04
N ILE A 4 10.83 -4.11 -1.77
CA ILE A 4 10.38 -4.64 -3.07
C ILE A 4 9.16 -5.54 -2.85
N MET A 5 9.14 -6.36 -1.80
CA MET A 5 7.97 -7.20 -1.48
C MET A 5 6.74 -6.35 -1.17
N ALA A 6 6.87 -5.29 -0.36
CA ALA A 6 5.76 -4.38 -0.06
C ALA A 6 5.22 -3.69 -1.32
N PHE A 7 6.11 -3.26 -2.20
CA PHE A 7 5.74 -2.69 -3.50
C PHE A 7 4.99 -3.71 -4.38
N LEU A 8 5.52 -4.92 -4.52
CA LEU A 8 4.88 -5.99 -5.31
C LEU A 8 3.52 -6.41 -4.73
N SER A 9 3.36 -6.49 -3.41
CA SER A 9 2.07 -6.78 -2.78
C SER A 9 1.03 -5.69 -3.06
N THR A 10 1.46 -4.42 -3.05
CA THR A 10 0.58 -3.29 -3.40
C THR A 10 0.15 -3.36 -4.87
N LEU A 11 1.09 -3.65 -5.78
CA LEU A 11 0.78 -3.86 -7.21
C LEU A 11 -0.17 -5.05 -7.42
N GLY A 12 0.05 -6.16 -6.72
CA GLY A 12 -0.81 -7.34 -6.77
C GLY A 12 -2.25 -7.03 -6.35
N THR A 13 -2.42 -6.21 -5.30
CA THR A 13 -3.73 -5.73 -4.85
C THR A 13 -4.42 -4.90 -5.93
N GLY A 14 -3.70 -3.98 -6.57
CA GLY A 14 -4.23 -3.19 -7.70
C GLY A 14 -4.65 -4.04 -8.90
N ASN A 15 -3.88 -5.09 -9.20
CA ASN A 15 -4.23 -6.04 -10.27
C ASN A 15 -5.52 -6.80 -9.96
N TYR A 16 -5.72 -7.26 -8.73
CA TYR A 16 -6.96 -7.93 -8.33
C TYR A 16 -8.16 -6.99 -8.38
N ALA A 17 -8.02 -5.75 -7.91
CA ALA A 17 -9.09 -4.74 -8.01
C ALA A 17 -9.45 -4.43 -9.48
N THR A 18 -8.45 -4.32 -10.35
CA THR A 18 -8.66 -4.10 -11.79
C THR A 18 -9.33 -5.30 -12.44
N ALA A 19 -8.90 -6.52 -12.12
CA ALA A 19 -9.49 -7.76 -12.63
C ALA A 19 -10.93 -7.96 -12.14
N ALA A 20 -11.22 -7.64 -10.88
CA ALA A 20 -12.58 -7.64 -10.34
C ALA A 20 -13.47 -6.64 -11.11
N SER A 21 -12.99 -5.42 -11.33
CA SER A 21 -13.73 -4.37 -12.05
C SER A 21 -13.98 -4.72 -13.52
N ALA A 22 -13.03 -5.39 -14.18
CA ALA A 22 -13.16 -5.82 -15.57
C ALA A 22 -13.99 -7.11 -15.73
N SER A 23 -14.14 -7.90 -14.67
CA SER A 23 -14.85 -9.18 -14.71
C SER A 23 -16.36 -8.95 -14.71
N GLN A 24 -17.04 -9.52 -15.72
CA GLN A 24 -18.51 -9.56 -15.77
C GLN A 24 -19.09 -10.75 -14.98
N ARG A 25 -18.23 -11.57 -14.37
CA ARG A 25 -18.58 -12.81 -13.67
C ARG A 25 -18.50 -12.62 -12.17
N SER A 26 -19.65 -12.62 -11.49
CA SER A 26 -19.76 -12.38 -10.05
C SER A 26 -19.01 -13.41 -9.20
N ASP A 27 -18.92 -14.66 -9.64
CA ASP A 27 -18.16 -15.71 -8.96
C ASP A 27 -16.64 -15.43 -8.96
N LEU A 28 -16.12 -14.86 -10.05
CA LEU A 28 -14.73 -14.44 -10.13
C LEU A 28 -14.46 -13.20 -9.29
N ILE A 29 -15.38 -12.23 -9.27
CA ILE A 29 -15.28 -11.03 -8.41
C ILE A 29 -15.10 -11.43 -6.95
N MET A 30 -15.94 -12.34 -6.43
CA MET A 30 -15.82 -12.81 -5.04
C MET A 30 -14.45 -13.43 -4.73
N ASN A 31 -13.84 -14.11 -5.70
CA ASN A 31 -12.49 -14.65 -5.55
C ASN A 31 -11.42 -13.55 -5.55
N TYR A 32 -11.51 -12.55 -6.43
CA TYR A 32 -10.59 -11.42 -6.46
C TYR A 32 -10.66 -10.58 -5.18
N GLU A 33 -11.86 -10.37 -4.63
CA GLU A 33 -12.04 -9.66 -3.36
C GLU A 33 -11.41 -10.44 -2.19
N ARG A 34 -11.66 -11.76 -2.11
CA ARG A 34 -11.01 -12.62 -1.10
C ARG A 34 -9.49 -12.53 -1.17
N LEU A 35 -8.93 -12.65 -2.38
CA LEU A 35 -7.48 -12.56 -2.59
C LEU A 35 -6.92 -11.17 -2.26
N SER A 36 -7.69 -10.11 -2.53
CA SER A 36 -7.33 -8.72 -2.19
C SER A 36 -7.23 -8.53 -0.68
N LEU A 37 -8.13 -9.13 0.09
CA LEU A 37 -8.06 -9.12 1.56
C LEU A 37 -6.84 -9.88 2.08
N GLU A 38 -6.59 -11.08 1.53
CA GLU A 38 -5.44 -11.92 1.94
C GLU A 38 -4.10 -11.24 1.69
N ILE A 39 -3.92 -10.64 0.51
CA ILE A 39 -2.68 -9.92 0.19
C ILE A 39 -2.52 -8.64 1.02
N THR A 40 -3.62 -7.97 1.36
CA THR A 40 -3.60 -6.79 2.23
C THR A 40 -3.15 -7.17 3.64
N GLN A 41 -3.65 -8.28 4.17
CA GLN A 41 -3.22 -8.81 5.47
C GLN A 41 -1.71 -9.15 5.45
N PHE A 42 -1.25 -9.83 4.40
CA PHE A 42 0.17 -10.14 4.21
C PHE A 42 1.05 -8.87 4.11
N ALA A 43 0.60 -7.86 3.36
CA ALA A 43 1.31 -6.59 3.22
C ALA A 43 1.41 -5.84 4.57
N LYS A 44 0.35 -5.88 5.38
CA LYS A 44 0.35 -5.32 6.74
C LYS A 44 1.37 -6.03 7.63
N ASP A 45 1.40 -7.35 7.64
CA ASP A 45 2.37 -8.11 8.45
C ASP A 45 3.80 -7.77 8.03
N GLY A 46 4.05 -7.61 6.73
CA GLY A 46 5.32 -7.11 6.19
C GLY A 46 5.65 -5.69 6.67
N ALA A 47 4.67 -4.78 6.66
CA ALA A 47 4.83 -3.42 7.15
C ALA A 47 5.14 -3.38 8.65
N ASP A 48 4.46 -4.19 9.47
CA ASP A 48 4.70 -4.30 10.91
C ASP A 48 6.15 -4.76 11.20
N ILE A 49 6.68 -5.71 10.41
CA ILE A 49 8.09 -6.14 10.51
C ILE A 49 9.04 -4.99 10.14
N MET A 50 8.74 -4.27 9.05
CA MET A 50 9.57 -3.14 8.61
C MET A 50 9.57 -2.01 9.65
N ILE A 51 8.43 -1.72 10.29
CA ILE A 51 8.34 -0.72 11.36
C ILE A 51 9.14 -1.18 12.59
N LYS A 52 8.94 -2.42 13.05
CA LYS A 52 9.66 -2.98 14.22
C LYS A 52 11.18 -2.90 14.06
N ASN A 53 11.69 -3.12 12.84
CA ASN A 53 13.11 -3.08 12.54
C ASN A 53 13.61 -1.71 12.04
N LYS A 54 12.76 -0.68 11.99
CA LYS A 54 13.07 0.65 11.43
C LYS A 54 13.59 0.59 9.98
N TRP A 55 13.08 -0.36 9.19
CA TRP A 55 13.37 -0.48 7.76
C TRP A 55 12.39 0.31 6.88
N LEU A 56 11.23 0.68 7.44
CA LEU A 56 10.26 1.51 6.72
C LEU A 56 10.76 2.96 6.72
N GLU A 57 11.08 3.47 5.53
CA GLU A 57 11.47 4.87 5.36
C GLU A 57 10.30 5.80 5.66
N GLN A 58 10.59 6.91 6.35
CA GLN A 58 9.61 7.97 6.53
C GLN A 58 9.49 8.74 5.21
N PRO A 59 8.28 8.85 4.63
CA PRO A 59 8.09 9.68 3.46
C PRO A 59 8.34 11.16 3.83
N PRO A 60 8.84 11.99 2.90
CA PRO A 60 8.99 13.41 3.14
C PRO A 60 7.62 14.00 3.49
N GLY A 61 7.51 14.60 4.68
CA GLY A 61 6.31 15.32 5.07
C GLY A 61 6.10 16.54 4.17
N SER A 62 4.84 16.92 3.96
CA SER A 62 4.56 18.22 3.35
C SER A 62 5.19 19.32 4.21
N PRO A 63 5.91 20.29 3.64
CA PRO A 63 6.48 21.37 4.42
C PRO A 63 5.37 22.12 5.16
N ASN A 64 5.59 22.35 6.45
CA ASN A 64 4.65 23.08 7.28
C ASN A 64 4.47 24.50 6.73
N ARG A 65 3.23 24.87 6.40
CA ARG A 65 2.92 26.16 5.77
C ARG A 65 3.29 27.33 6.67
N ASP A 66 3.18 27.15 7.97
CA ASP A 66 3.48 28.17 8.96
C ASP A 66 5.00 28.42 9.03
N ASP A 67 5.80 27.35 9.02
CA ASP A 67 7.28 27.43 8.99
C ASP A 67 7.83 28.01 7.67
N LEU A 68 7.05 27.96 6.58
CA LEU A 68 7.40 28.56 5.29
C LEU A 68 7.09 30.06 5.25
N ALA A 69 6.05 30.52 5.95
CA ALA A 69 5.68 31.93 6.03
C ALA A 69 6.68 32.73 6.86
N ASP A 70 7.16 32.15 7.97
CA ASP A 70 8.13 32.79 8.86
C ASP A 70 9.56 32.85 8.27
N LYS A 71 9.91 31.96 7.33
CA LYS A 71 11.21 31.98 6.63
C LYS A 71 11.33 32.99 5.49
N GLN A 72 10.23 33.66 5.11
CA GLN A 72 10.24 34.68 4.05
C GLN A 72 10.34 36.13 4.55
N ASN A 73 10.44 36.34 5.86
CA ASN A 73 10.79 37.63 6.47
C ASN A 73 12.23 37.61 7.00
#